data_AF-A0AAW1B058-F1
#
_entry.id   AF-A0AAW1B058-F1
#
_cell.length_a   1.000
_cell.length_b   1.000
_cell.length_c   1.000
_cell.angle_alpha   90.00
_cell.angle_beta   90.00
_cell.angle_gamma   90.00
#
_symmetry.space_group_name_H-M   'P 1'
#
loop_
_entity.id
_entity.type
_entity.pdbx_description
1 polymer ?
#
loop_
_entity_poly.entity_id
_entity_poly.type
_entity_poly.pdbx_seq_one_letter_code
_entity_poly.pdbx_strand_id
1 'polypeptide(L)' 'MSQVAVHENYAREGSSGDIALAQLEQPVRFTQSILPACLPDAKVQFPKGTLCWVTGWGSPAYGSEESCGIKT' A
#
# COMPACT_ATOMS: atom_id res chain seq x y z
N MET A 1 10.64 5.36 -15.37
CA MET A 1 11.09 4.90 -14.04
C MET A 1 12.61 4.92 -14.03
N SER A 2 13.26 5.56 -13.07
CA SER A 2 14.73 5.62 -13.02
C SER A 2 15.34 4.50 -12.19
N GLN A 3 14.68 4.08 -11.11
CA GLN A 3 15.20 3.07 -10.19
C GLN A 3 14.06 2.32 -9.48
N VAL A 4 14.31 1.05 -9.15
CA VAL A 4 13.48 0.27 -8.23
C VAL A 4 14.38 -0.27 -7.11
N ALA A 5 13.99 -0.04 -5.86
CA ALA A 5 14.64 -0.60 -4.68
C ALA A 5 13.68 -1.58 -4.00
N VAL A 6 14.04 -2.86 -3.97
CA VAL A 6 13.28 -3.92 -3.30
C VAL A 6 13.86 -4.12 -1.89
N HIS A 7 13.00 -4.38 -0.91
CA HIS A 7 13.44 -4.65 0.44
C HIS A 7 14.33 -5.92 0.50
N GLU A 8 15.46 -5.86 1.19
CA GLU A 8 16.49 -6.91 1.19
C GLU A 8 15.99 -8.27 1.68
N ASN A 9 15.02 -8.28 2.60
CA ASN A 9 14.43 -9.51 3.15
C ASN A 9 13.39 -10.18 2.23
N TYR A 10 12.99 -9.53 1.13
CA TYR A 10 12.03 -10.13 0.20
C TYR A 10 12.72 -11.23 -0.63
N ALA A 11 12.19 -12.44 -0.55
CA ALA A 11 12.75 -13.59 -1.27
C ALA A 11 11.75 -14.23 -2.25
N ARG A 12 10.47 -14.33 -1.85
CA ARG A 12 9.38 -14.92 -2.63
C ARG A 12 8.01 -14.54 -2.04
N GLU A 13 6.94 -14.93 -2.71
CA GLU A 13 5.58 -14.80 -2.21
C GLU A 13 5.45 -15.38 -0.78
N GLY A 14 4.84 -14.61 0.12
CA GLY A 14 4.70 -14.95 1.53
C GLY A 14 5.95 -14.74 2.41
N SER A 15 7.07 -14.27 1.86
CA SER A 15 8.23 -13.86 2.66
C SER A 15 8.03 -12.49 3.31
N SER A 16 8.80 -12.19 4.36
CA SER A 16 8.79 -10.87 5.00
C SER A 16 9.36 -9.78 4.08
N GLY A 17 8.96 -8.54 4.30
CA GLY A 17 9.50 -7.40 3.54
C GLY A 17 8.88 -7.25 2.15
N ASP A 18 7.60 -7.61 1.99
CA ASP A 18 6.84 -7.36 0.76
C ASP A 18 6.57 -5.86 0.58
N ILE A 19 7.62 -5.12 0.20
CA ILE A 19 7.62 -3.68 -0.05
C ILE A 19 8.74 -3.31 -1.04
N ALA A 20 8.46 -2.35 -1.91
CA ALA A 20 9.44 -1.79 -2.83
C ALA A 20 9.21 -0.28 -3.02
N LEU A 21 10.29 0.44 -3.34
CA LEU A 21 10.26 1.85 -3.73
C LEU A 21 10.54 1.98 -5.23
N ALA A 22 9.69 2.74 -5.91
CA ALA A 22 9.76 3.02 -7.33
C ALA A 22 10.08 4.51 -7.53
N GLN A 23 11.29 4.82 -8.00
CA GLN A 23 11.68 6.19 -8.31
C GLN A 23 11.26 6.56 -9.73
N LEU A 24 10.47 7.61 -9.85
CA LEU A 24 10.06 8.17 -11.14
C LEU A 24 11.23 8.93 -11.78
N GLU A 25 11.28 8.92 -13.12
CA GLU A 25 12.32 9.66 -13.87
C GLU A 25 12.25 11.16 -13.64
N GLN A 26 11.04 11.68 -13.40
CA GLN A 26 10.80 13.09 -13.15
C GLN A 26 9.92 13.26 -11.91
N PRO A 27 10.12 14.33 -11.13
CA PRO A 27 9.28 14.63 -9.98
C PRO A 27 7.82 14.83 -10.39
N VAL A 28 6.90 14.33 -9.56
CA VAL A 28 5.46 14.56 -9.74
C VAL A 28 5.12 15.97 -9.29
N ARG A 29 4.35 16.70 -10.10
CA ARG A 29 3.78 17.99 -9.71
C ARG A 29 2.51 17.74 -8.91
N PHE A 30 2.46 18.25 -7.69
CA PHE A 30 1.27 18.14 -6.85
C PHE A 30 0.16 19.07 -7.34
N THR A 31 -1.06 18.57 -7.26
CA THR A 31 -2.29 19.27 -7.66
C THR A 31 -3.40 18.95 -6.67
N GLN A 32 -4.60 19.48 -6.88
CA GLN A 32 -5.77 19.13 -6.07
C GLN A 32 -6.16 17.65 -6.16
N SER A 33 -5.73 16.95 -7.22
CA SER A 33 -6.04 15.53 -7.46
C SER A 33 -4.82 14.61 -7.28
N ILE A 34 -3.63 15.17 -7.04
CA ILE A 34 -2.37 14.42 -6.91
C ILE A 34 -1.65 14.91 -5.66
N LEU A 35 -1.74 14.12 -4.58
CA LEU A 35 -1.13 14.39 -3.28
C LEU A 35 -0.50 13.11 -2.72
N PRO A 36 0.58 13.22 -1.92
CA PRO A 36 1.16 12.07 -1.25
C PRO A 36 0.24 11.57 -0.12
N ALA A 37 0.24 10.26 0.11
CA ALA A 37 -0.35 9.68 1.32
C ALA A 37 0.61 9.85 2.50
N CYS A 38 0.07 10.04 3.71
CA CYS A 38 0.87 10.09 4.93
C CYS A 38 1.33 8.68 5.32
N LEU A 39 2.60 8.56 5.72
CA LEU A 39 3.10 7.35 6.37
C LEU A 39 2.92 7.48 7.89
N PRO A 40 2.49 6.42 8.58
CA PRO A 40 2.42 6.43 10.04
C PRO A 40 3.83 6.49 10.65
N ASP A 41 3.92 7.01 11.87
CA ASP A 41 5.14 6.86 12.67
C ASP A 41 5.41 5.37 12.96
N ALA A 42 6.69 4.99 13.02
CA ALA A 42 7.11 3.60 13.20
C ALA A 42 6.56 2.94 14.48
N LYS A 43 6.13 3.73 15.47
CA LYS A 43 5.57 3.24 16.75
C LYS A 43 4.04 3.30 16.79
N VAL A 44 3.37 3.75 15.73
CA VAL A 44 1.90 3.74 15.66
C VAL A 44 1.40 2.31 15.79
N GLN A 45 0.41 2.11 16.65
CA GLN A 45 -0.30 0.85 16.80
C GLN A 45 -1.73 1.02 16.30
N PHE A 46 -2.20 0.07 15.50
CA PHE A 46 -3.59 -0.01 15.05
C PHE A 46 -4.30 -1.11 15.86
N PRO A 47 -5.17 -0.75 16.82
CA PRO A 47 -5.90 -1.74 17.61
C PRO A 47 -6.76 -2.65 16.74
N LYS A 48 -6.99 -3.87 17.21
CA LYS A 48 -7.93 -4.79 16.56
C LYS A 48 -9.31 -4.14 16.43
N GLY A 49 -9.92 -4.24 15.25
CA GLY A 49 -11.22 -3.64 14.96
C GLY A 49 -11.14 -2.19 14.46
N THR A 50 -9.94 -1.63 14.28
CA THR A 50 -9.76 -0.35 13.57
C THR A 50 -10.33 -0.49 12.15
N LEU A 51 -11.25 0.41 11.79
CA LEU A 51 -11.80 0.47 10.44
C LEU A 51 -10.79 1.15 9.52
N CYS A 52 -10.55 0.52 8.37
CA CYS A 52 -9.60 0.96 7.36
C CYS A 52 -10.27 0.98 5.98
N TRP A 53 -9.72 1.77 5.06
CA TRP A 53 -10.13 1.80 3.66
C TRP A 53 -9.03 1.22 2.78
N VAL A 54 -9.44 0.47 1.75
CA VAL A 54 -8.56 -0.06 0.70
C VAL A 54 -9.12 0.39 -0.64
N THR A 55 -8.25 0.79 -1.56
CA THR A 55 -8.62 1.20 -2.92
C THR A 55 -7.69 0.57 -3.94
N GLY A 56 -8.19 0.31 -5.14
CA GLY A 56 -7.43 -0.30 -6.23
C GLY A 56 -8.33 -0.73 -7.37
N TRP A 57 -7.72 -1.24 -8.44
CA TRP A 57 -8.41 -1.73 -9.65
C TRP A 57 -8.48 -3.26 -9.73
N GLY A 58 -8.33 -3.95 -8.60
CA GLY A 58 -8.40 -5.41 -8.52
C GLY A 58 -9.78 -5.97 -8.85
N SER A 59 -9.86 -7.28 -9.10
CA SER A 59 -11.12 -7.95 -9.44
C SER A 59 -12.13 -7.86 -8.29
N PRO A 60 -13.34 -7.31 -8.51
CA PRO A 60 -14.39 -7.27 -7.49
C PRO A 60 -14.89 -8.65 -7.08
N ALA A 61 -14.71 -9.67 -7.94
CA ALA A 61 -15.22 -11.02 -7.74
C ALA A 61 -14.36 -11.86 -6.77
N TYR A 62 -13.14 -11.43 -6.43
CA TYR A 62 -12.22 -12.17 -5.56
C TYR A 62 -12.39 -11.84 -4.05
N GLY A 63 -13.48 -11.19 -3.65
CA GLY A 63 -13.63 -10.57 -2.33
C GLY A 63 -14.88 -10.92 -1.52
N SER A 64 -15.63 -11.98 -1.87
CA SER A 64 -16.66 -12.50 -0.97
C SER A 64 -16.02 -13.42 0.08
N GLU A 65 -15.94 -12.89 1.30
CA GLU A 65 -15.56 -13.51 2.58
C GLU A 65 -14.05 -13.50 2.93
N GLU A 66 -13.72 -12.63 3.89
CA GLU A 66 -12.53 -12.65 4.77
C GLU A 66 -11.24 -11.87 4.39
N SER A 67 -11.31 -10.83 3.56
CA SER A 67 -10.26 -9.80 3.51
C SER A 67 -10.86 -8.40 3.52
N CYS A 68 -10.55 -7.63 4.57
CA CYS A 68 -10.96 -6.24 4.86
C CYS A 68 -12.30 -5.82 4.19
N GLY A 69 -13.41 -6.39 4.67
CA GLY A 69 -14.73 -6.06 4.17
C GLY A 69 -15.05 -4.57 4.34
N ILE A 70 -15.36 -3.90 3.23
CA ILE A 70 -16.13 -2.67 3.24
C ILE A 70 -17.49 -3.02 3.85
N LYS A 71 -17.67 -2.73 5.14
CA LYS A 71 -19.00 -2.73 5.77
C LYS A 71 -19.59 -1.34 5.56
N THR A 72 -20.56 -1.23 4.66
CA THR A 72 -21.56 -0.16 4.74
C THR A 72 -22.44 -0.36 5.96
#